data_AF-A0A3S0TPW8-F1
#
_entry.id   AF-A0A3S0TPW8-F1
#
_cell.length_a   1.000
_cell.length_b   1.000
_cell.length_c   1.000
_cell.angle_alpha   90.00
_cell.angle_beta   90.00
_cell.angle_gamma   90.00
#
_symmetry.space_group_name_H-M   'P 1'
#
loop_
_entity.id
_entity.type
_entity.pdbx_description
1 polymer ?
#
loop_
_entity_poly.entity_id
_entity_poly.type
_entity_poly.pdbx_seq_one_letter_code
_entity_poly.pdbx_strand_id
1 'polypeptide(L)'
;VKTIATEIYRAADIACDASVETQFKDFEAAGFGHFPVCMAKTQYSFSTDPAKRGAPTGHIVPIRELRLSAGAEFIVVVTGEIMTMPGLPKVPSADSIRLDDKGQIQGLF
;
A
#
# COMPACT_ATOMS: atom_id res chain seq x y z
N VAL A 1 8.83 10.37 4.89
CA VAL A 1 7.53 9.77 5.31
C VAL A 1 6.61 10.78 6.00
N LYS A 2 7.04 11.39 7.12
CA LYS A 2 6.25 12.37 7.87
C LYS A 2 5.67 13.50 7.00
N THR A 3 6.47 14.08 6.10
CA THR A 3 6.02 15.11 5.15
C THR A 3 4.83 14.68 4.31
N ILE A 4 4.81 13.44 3.79
CA ILE A 4 3.68 12.96 2.98
C ILE A 4 2.44 12.80 3.88
N ALA A 5 2.61 12.26 5.09
CA ALA A 5 1.51 12.10 6.03
C ALA A 5 0.88 13.45 6.43
N THR A 6 1.68 14.47 6.73
CA THR A 6 1.18 15.77 7.17
C THR A 6 0.65 16.62 6.01
N GLU A 7 1.42 16.75 4.92
CA GLU A 7 1.09 17.68 3.82
C GLU A 7 0.03 17.12 2.88
N ILE A 8 0.09 15.81 2.58
CA ILE A 8 -0.82 15.19 1.60
C ILE A 8 -2.01 14.55 2.30
N TYR A 9 -1.77 13.80 3.38
CA TYR A 9 -2.84 13.06 4.07
C TYR A 9 -3.52 13.86 5.17
N ARG A 10 -2.96 15.02 5.58
CA ARG A 10 -3.49 15.84 6.69
C ARG A 10 -3.51 15.08 8.03
N ALA A 11 -2.59 14.13 8.18
CA ALA A 11 -2.34 13.45 9.44
C ALA A 11 -1.73 14.42 10.46
N ALA A 12 -1.96 14.17 11.74
CA ALA A 12 -1.28 14.88 12.81
C ALA A 12 0.19 14.45 12.91
N ASP A 13 0.44 13.14 12.84
CA ASP A 13 1.78 12.57 12.86
C ASP A 13 1.78 11.12 12.33
N ILE A 14 2.96 10.52 12.27
CA ILE A 14 3.17 9.09 12.06
C ILE A 14 3.39 8.38 13.39
N ALA A 15 3.04 7.10 13.46
CA ALA A 15 3.40 6.23 14.57
C ALA A 15 4.09 4.98 14.04
N CYS A 16 5.18 4.56 14.68
CA CYS A 16 5.93 3.37 14.31
C CYS A 16 6.42 2.66 15.57
N ASP A 17 6.50 1.34 15.50
CA ASP A 17 7.09 0.54 16.56
C ASP A 17 8.63 0.65 16.54
N ALA A 18 9.28 0.32 17.66
CA ALA A 18 10.74 0.38 17.79
C ALA A 18 11.49 -0.45 16.72
N SER A 19 10.88 -1.55 16.26
CA SER A 19 11.42 -2.38 15.18
C SER A 19 11.49 -1.61 13.85
N VAL A 20 10.47 -0.82 13.54
CA VAL A 20 10.38 0.00 12.34
C VAL A 20 11.33 1.20 12.42
N GLU A 21 11.44 1.83 13.59
CA GLU A 21 12.44 2.88 13.82
C GLU A 21 13.87 2.37 13.60
N THR A 22 14.15 1.14 14.02
CA THR A 22 15.45 0.50 13.78
C THR A 22 15.67 0.25 12.28
N GLN A 23 14.65 -0.24 11.56
CA GLN A 23 14.73 -0.42 10.10
C GLN A 23 15.02 0.89 9.34
N PHE A 24 14.42 2.01 9.76
CA PHE A 24 14.76 3.32 9.17
C PHE A 24 16.25 3.64 9.35
N LYS A 25 16.77 3.46 10.57
CA LYS A 25 18.19 3.71 10.87
C LYS A 25 19.11 2.78 10.09
N ASP A 26 18.75 1.51 9.96
CA ASP A 26 19.52 0.53 9.21
C ASP A 26 19.58 0.89 7.72
N PHE A 27 18.46 1.33 7.13
CA PHE A 27 18.42 1.78 5.75
C PHE A 27 19.19 3.09 5.53
N GLU A 28 19.15 4.02 6.47
CA GLU A 28 19.98 5.22 6.43
C GLU A 28 21.48 4.87 6.51
N ALA A 29 21.87 4.00 7.45
CA ALA A 29 23.25 3.56 7.62
C ALA A 29 23.78 2.76 6.41
N ALA A 30 22.92 1.99 5.74
CA ALA A 30 23.24 1.28 4.52
C ALA A 30 23.29 2.17 3.26
N GLY A 31 23.02 3.48 3.40
CA GLY A 31 23.13 4.46 2.31
C GLY A 31 21.83 4.66 1.51
N PHE A 32 20.71 4.04 1.89
CA PHE A 32 19.42 4.15 1.19
C PHE A 32 18.55 5.32 1.68
N GLY A 33 19.02 6.13 2.63
CA GLY A 33 18.24 7.25 3.21
C GLY A 33 17.82 8.33 2.19
N HIS A 34 18.48 8.40 1.04
CA HIS A 34 18.16 9.32 -0.05
C HIS A 34 17.07 8.79 -1.00
N PHE A 35 16.66 7.52 -0.86
CA PHE A 35 15.65 6.94 -1.73
C PHE A 35 14.27 7.57 -1.47
N PRO A 36 13.47 7.81 -2.52
CA PRO A 36 12.07 8.19 -2.36
C PRO A 36 11.27 7.11 -1.63
N VAL A 37 10.14 7.51 -1.07
CA VAL A 37 9.25 6.63 -0.30
C VAL A 37 7.96 6.35 -1.07
N CYS A 38 7.53 5.09 -1.07
CA CYS A 38 6.26 4.63 -1.64
C CYS A 38 5.31 4.28 -0.49
N MET A 39 4.22 5.04 -0.33
CA MET A 39 3.24 4.80 0.73
C MET A 39 2.24 3.72 0.32
N ALA A 40 2.29 2.56 0.96
CA ALA A 40 1.34 1.47 0.77
C ALA A 40 0.27 1.52 1.87
N LYS A 41 -0.88 2.11 1.52
CA LYS A 41 -2.06 2.28 2.38
C LYS A 41 -3.35 1.98 1.63
N THR A 42 -4.48 2.00 2.32
CA THR A 42 -5.81 1.95 1.69
C THR A 42 -6.00 3.08 0.68
N GLN A 43 -6.52 2.75 -0.50
CA GLN A 43 -6.90 3.70 -1.54
C GLN A 43 -8.23 4.41 -1.25
N TYR A 44 -9.02 3.90 -0.31
CA TYR A 44 -10.38 4.39 -0.04
C TYR A 44 -10.42 5.66 0.84
N SER A 45 -9.33 5.99 1.54
CA SER A 45 -9.24 7.13 2.45
C SER A 45 -7.87 7.79 2.38
N PHE A 46 -7.78 9.07 2.74
CA PHE A 46 -6.50 9.73 3.03
C PHE A 46 -5.86 9.18 4.30
N SER A 47 -6.67 8.74 5.26
CA SER A 47 -6.20 8.04 6.46
C SER A 47 -5.87 6.58 6.16
N THR A 48 -5.47 5.84 7.19
CA THR A 48 -5.27 4.39 7.13
C THR A 48 -6.56 3.58 7.33
N ASP A 49 -7.68 4.25 7.59
CA ASP A 49 -9.00 3.64 7.79
C ASP A 49 -9.88 3.82 6.54
N PRO A 50 -10.26 2.73 5.83
CA PRO A 50 -11.11 2.79 4.64
C PRO A 50 -12.49 3.43 4.86
N ALA A 51 -13.02 3.42 6.09
CA ALA A 51 -14.34 3.97 6.39
C ALA A 51 -14.35 5.50 6.51
N LYS A 52 -13.19 6.12 6.78
CA LYS A 52 -13.06 7.58 6.92
C LYS A 52 -13.01 8.26 5.56
N ARG A 53 -14.18 8.50 4.98
CA ARG A 53 -14.35 9.16 3.68
C ARG A 53 -14.22 10.68 3.78
N GLY A 54 -14.02 11.34 2.64
CA GLY A 54 -13.85 12.79 2.55
C GLY A 54 -12.41 13.21 2.83
N ALA A 55 -12.23 14.28 3.60
CA ALA A 55 -10.92 14.83 3.94
C ALA A 55 -10.65 14.74 5.46
N PRO A 56 -10.39 13.54 6.00
CA PRO A 56 -10.11 13.37 7.43
C PRO A 56 -8.83 14.13 7.80
N THR A 57 -8.82 14.75 8.97
CA THR A 57 -7.67 15.48 9.52
C THR A 57 -7.32 14.97 10.91
N GLY A 58 -6.10 15.24 11.37
CA GLY A 58 -5.68 14.96 12.75
C GLY A 58 -5.55 13.48 13.11
N HIS A 59 -5.57 12.59 12.12
CA HIS A 59 -5.37 11.16 12.33
C HIS A 59 -3.88 10.83 12.40
N ILE A 60 -3.55 9.68 13.00
CA ILE A 60 -2.18 9.16 13.05
C ILE A 60 -2.02 8.10 11.97
N VAL A 61 -0.91 8.13 11.23
CA VAL A 61 -0.59 7.12 10.22
C VAL A 61 0.34 6.08 10.86
N PRO A 62 -0.16 4.90 11.26
CA PRO A 62 0.68 3.81 11.73
C PRO A 62 1.54 3.26 10.59
N ILE A 63 2.79 2.93 10.88
CA ILE A 63 3.73 2.26 9.97
C ILE A 63 4.02 0.89 10.57
N ARG A 64 3.69 -0.16 9.81
CA ARG A 64 3.81 -1.56 10.24
C ARG A 64 5.14 -2.17 9.85
N GLU A 65 5.62 -1.88 8.65
CA GLU A 65 6.87 -2.43 8.12
C GLU A 65 7.42 -1.56 6.99
N LEU A 66 8.72 -1.70 6.74
CA LEU A 66 9.39 -1.13 5.58
C LEU A 66 9.90 -2.25 4.68
N ARG A 67 9.85 -2.04 3.37
CA ARG A 67 10.47 -2.94 2.40
C ARG A 67 11.37 -2.15 1.46
N LEU A 68 12.61 -2.57 1.34
CA LEU A 68 13.57 -1.95 0.42
C LEU A 68 13.39 -2.54 -0.99
N SER A 69 13.05 -1.69 -1.94
CA SER A 69 13.03 -2.03 -3.37
C SER A 69 14.29 -1.47 -4.04
N ALA A 70 15.45 -2.06 -3.73
CA ALA A 70 16.74 -1.52 -4.15
C ALA A 70 16.89 -1.37 -5.67
N GLY A 71 16.41 -2.33 -6.45
CA GLY A 71 16.48 -2.27 -7.92
C GLY A 71 15.57 -1.21 -8.55
N ALA A 72 14.53 -0.77 -7.85
CA ALA A 72 13.62 0.28 -8.31
C ALA A 72 13.85 1.63 -7.59
N GLU A 73 14.85 1.67 -6.69
CA GLU A 73 15.30 2.86 -5.97
C GLU A 73 14.22 3.54 -5.12
N PHE A 74 13.40 2.77 -4.40
CA PHE A 74 12.47 3.32 -3.40
C PHE A 74 12.28 2.43 -2.18
N ILE A 75 11.79 3.03 -1.10
CA ILE A 75 11.42 2.32 0.14
C ILE A 75 9.89 2.26 0.22
N VAL A 76 9.33 1.05 0.29
CA VAL A 76 7.89 0.84 0.51
C VAL A 76 7.60 0.96 1.99
N VAL A 77 6.71 1.87 2.34
CA VAL A 77 6.22 2.13 3.69
C VAL A 77 4.83 1.55 3.82
N VAL A 78 4.69 0.45 4.56
CA VAL A 78 3.42 -0.27 4.69
C VAL A 78 2.71 0.17 5.96
N THR A 79 1.51 0.74 5.82
CA THR A 79 0.75 1.30 6.96
C THR A 79 -0.32 0.37 7.53
N GLY A 80 -0.59 -0.75 6.84
CA GLY A 80 -1.64 -1.69 7.21
C GLY A 80 -1.50 -3.01 6.49
N GLU A 81 -2.60 -3.72 6.34
CA GLU A 81 -2.64 -4.93 5.51
C GLU A 81 -2.75 -4.54 4.03
N ILE A 82 -1.80 -5.06 3.24
CA ILE A 82 -1.76 -4.86 1.80
C ILE A 82 -1.87 -6.23 1.14
N MET A 83 -2.94 -6.41 0.37
CA MET A 83 -3.17 -7.63 -0.38
C MET A 83 -2.19 -7.71 -1.55
N THR A 84 -1.21 -8.60 -1.45
CA THR A 84 -0.21 -8.85 -2.52
C THR A 84 -0.58 -10.02 -3.42
N MET A 85 -1.54 -10.84 -3.01
CA MET A 85 -2.05 -11.99 -3.77
C MET A 85 -3.58 -12.05 -3.61
N PRO A 86 -4.35 -11.58 -4.61
CA PRO A 86 -5.81 -11.66 -4.54
C PRO A 86 -6.28 -13.11 -4.70
N GLY A 87 -7.29 -13.50 -3.93
CA GLY A 87 -7.97 -14.79 -4.07
C GLY A 87 -9.08 -14.77 -5.13
N LEU A 88 -9.56 -15.96 -5.51
CA LEU A 88 -10.73 -16.09 -6.36
C LEU A 88 -12.03 -15.85 -5.56
N PRO A 89 -13.06 -15.25 -6.16
CA PRO A 89 -14.38 -15.13 -5.53
C PRO A 89 -15.08 -16.49 -5.47
N LYS A 90 -16.19 -16.56 -4.72
CA LYS A 90 -17.00 -17.79 -4.56
C LYS A 90 -17.42 -18.42 -5.89
N VAL A 91 -17.72 -17.59 -6.89
CA VAL A 91 -18.00 -18.02 -8.27
C VAL A 91 -16.98 -17.31 -9.16
N PRO A 92 -15.92 -17.99 -9.60
CA PRO A 92 -14.89 -17.37 -10.43
C PRO A 92 -15.41 -17.12 -11.85
N SER A 93 -15.00 -16.02 -12.47
CA SER A 93 -15.34 -15.74 -13.88
C SER A 93 -14.86 -16.84 -14.84
N ALA A 94 -13.88 -17.64 -14.42
CA ALA A 94 -13.41 -18.83 -15.13
C ALA A 94 -14.55 -19.81 -15.49
N ASP A 95 -15.59 -19.93 -14.66
CA ASP A 95 -16.74 -20.80 -14.92
C ASP A 95 -17.55 -20.35 -16.14
N SER A 96 -17.52 -19.05 -16.46
CA SER A 96 -18.24 -18.45 -17.60
C SER A 96 -17.37 -18.25 -18.84
N ILE A 97 -16.04 -18.31 -18.72
CA ILE A 97 -15.11 -18.12 -19.83
C ILE A 97 -15.16 -19.36 -20.74
N ARG A 98 -15.55 -19.15 -22.00
CA ARG A 98 -15.65 -20.22 -23.01
C ARG A 98 -15.42 -19.71 -24.42
N LEU A 99 -15.27 -20.63 -25.37
CA LEU A 99 -15.33 -20.36 -26.80
C LEU A 99 -16.71 -20.72 -27.35
N ASP A 100 -17.25 -19.90 -28.23
CA ASP A 100 -18.44 -20.26 -29.00
C ASP A 100 -18.10 -21.11 -30.25
N ASP A 101 -19.12 -21.49 -31.01
CA ASP A 101 -18.98 -22.32 -32.21
C ASP A 101 -18.13 -21.66 -33.32
N LYS A 102 -17.91 -20.35 -33.24
CA LYS A 102 -17.06 -19.58 -34.17
C LYS A 102 -15.64 -19.36 -33.60
N GLY A 103 -15.34 -19.97 -32.45
CA GLY A 103 -14.08 -19.79 -31.74
C GLY A 103 -13.91 -18.41 -31.10
N GLN A 104 -14.99 -17.67 -30.85
CA GLN A 104 -14.94 -16.38 -30.18
C GLN A 104 -15.06 -16.55 -28.66
N ILE A 105 -14.27 -15.76 -27.92
CA ILE A 105 -14.27 -15.78 -26.45
C ILE A 105 -15.53 -15.10 -25.92
N GLN A 106 -16.25 -15.79 -25.04
CA GLN A 106 -17.38 -15.28 -24.28
C GLN A 106 -17.09 -15.34 -22.77
N GLY A 107 -17.62 -14.39 -21.99
CA GLY A 107 -17.50 -14.36 -20.52
C GLY A 107 -16.19 -13.82 -19.95
N LEU A 108 -15.32 -13.25 -20.80
CA LEU A 108 -14.06 -12.61 -20.38
C LEU A 108 -14.23 -11.15 -19.96
N PHE A 109 -15.30 -10.50 -20.44
CA PHE A 109 -15.69 -9.12 -20.14
C PHE A 109 -17.21 -9.03 -20.01
#